data_AF-A0A526RTU4-F1
#
_entry.id   AF-A0A526RTU4-F1
#
_cell.length_a   1.000
_cell.length_b   1.000
_cell.length_c   1.000
_cell.angle_alpha   90.00
_cell.angle_beta   90.00
_cell.angle_gamma   90.00
#
_symmetry.space_group_name_H-M   'P 1'
#
loop_
_entity.id
_entity.type
_entity.pdbx_description
1 polymer ?
#
loop_
_entity_poly.entity_id
_entity_poly.type
_entity_poly.pdbx_seq_one_letter_code
_entity_poly.pdbx_strand_id
1 'polypeptide(L)'
;MRIEGVPASTGYAEGPLFDLDRPPAAYTSKSSAAEEIAALETAIGKAVSRLSAMIETADGDAAGILEFHIAMLQDHALSAPALASIGSGQAADVAWRAALDAEIAGYDASD
;
A
#
# COMPACT_ATOMS: atom_id res chain seq x y z
N MET A 1 -5.53 37.45 2.71
CA MET A 1 -5.78 36.38 3.70
C MET A 1 -4.43 35.89 4.17
N ARG A 2 -4.16 35.86 5.48
CA ARG A 2 -2.92 35.35 6.08
C ARG A 2 -3.23 33.99 6.68
N ILE A 3 -2.46 32.97 6.32
CA ILE A 3 -2.57 31.59 6.84
C ILE A 3 -1.35 31.33 7.71
N GLU A 4 -1.57 30.76 8.89
CA GLU A 4 -0.52 30.38 9.84
C GLU A 4 -0.60 28.87 10.09
N GLY A 5 0.56 28.24 10.33
CA GLY A 5 0.69 26.81 10.56
C GLY A 5 1.95 26.48 11.35
N VAL A 6 2.22 25.20 11.57
CA VAL A 6 3.45 24.75 12.25
C VAL A 6 4.56 24.55 11.22
N PRO A 7 5.72 25.24 11.33
CA PRO A 7 6.81 25.07 10.39
C PRO A 7 7.45 23.68 10.56
N ALA A 8 7.36 22.83 9.53
CA ALA A 8 7.97 21.49 9.53
C ALA A 8 9.49 21.53 9.26
N SER A 9 9.97 22.57 8.58
CA SER A 9 11.38 22.83 8.29
C SER A 9 11.63 24.33 8.10
N THR A 10 12.85 24.79 8.34
CA THR A 10 13.26 26.17 8.10
C THR A 10 13.54 26.42 6.62
N GLY A 11 13.10 27.55 6.08
CA GLY A 11 13.44 27.96 4.73
C GLY A 11 12.42 28.91 4.12
N TYR A 12 12.67 29.34 2.88
CA TYR A 12 11.72 30.06 2.05
C TYR A 12 11.66 29.39 0.67
N ALA A 13 10.46 29.13 0.18
CA ALA A 13 10.21 28.60 -1.15
C ALA A 13 9.05 29.38 -1.78
N GLU A 14 9.19 29.71 -3.07
CA GLU A 14 8.17 30.41 -3.85
C GLU A 14 8.06 29.74 -5.22
N GLY A 15 6.83 29.48 -5.65
CA GLY A 15 6.56 28.77 -6.89
C GLY A 15 5.09 28.39 -7.02
N PRO A 16 4.73 27.72 -8.13
CA PRO A 16 3.38 27.23 -8.33
C PRO A 16 3.00 26.16 -7.29
N LEU A 17 1.75 26.21 -6.84
CA LEU A 17 1.14 25.16 -6.03
C LEU A 17 0.52 24.12 -6.94
N PHE A 18 0.91 22.86 -6.76
CA PHE A 18 0.29 21.71 -7.42
C PHE A 18 -0.53 20.93 -6.40
N ASP A 19 -1.82 20.80 -6.66
CA ASP A 19 -2.67 19.91 -5.89
C ASP A 19 -2.49 18.47 -6.41
N LEU A 20 -2.18 17.54 -5.50
CA LEU A 20 -2.05 16.14 -5.84
C LEU A 20 -3.42 15.48 -5.69
N ASP A 21 -4.17 15.40 -6.80
CA ASP A 21 -5.43 14.67 -6.83
C ASP A 21 -5.17 13.20 -6.47
N ARG A 22 -5.92 12.70 -5.47
CA ARG A 22 -5.89 11.31 -5.04
C ARG A 22 -7.27 10.72 -5.33
N PRO A 23 -7.56 10.36 -6.59
CA PRO A 23 -8.85 9.77 -6.92
C PRO A 23 -9.04 8.46 -6.14
N PRO A 24 -10.29 8.15 -5.73
CA PRO A 24 -10.56 6.90 -5.03
C PRO A 24 -10.17 5.71 -5.91
N ALA A 25 -9.46 4.75 -5.31
CA ALA A 25 -9.09 3.53 -5.99
C ALA A 25 -10.36 2.72 -6.31
N ALA A 26 -10.63 2.52 -7.61
CA ALA A 26 -11.71 1.68 -8.09
C ALA A 26 -11.18 0.30 -8.49
N TYR A 27 -11.81 -0.76 -8.00
CA TYR A 27 -11.55 -2.13 -8.43
C TYR A 27 -12.77 -2.70 -9.15
N THR A 28 -12.54 -3.43 -10.22
CA THR A 28 -13.59 -4.17 -10.93
C THR A 28 -13.35 -5.66 -10.70
N SER A 29 -14.29 -6.27 -9.98
CA SER A 29 -14.28 -7.69 -9.67
C SER A 29 -14.18 -8.54 -10.94
N LYS A 30 -13.53 -9.69 -10.80
CA LYS A 30 -13.38 -10.68 -11.86
C LYS A 30 -14.52 -11.68 -11.83
N SER A 31 -14.55 -12.55 -12.84
CA SER A 31 -15.65 -13.49 -13.03
C SER A 31 -15.45 -14.78 -12.23
N SER A 32 -14.25 -15.01 -11.68
CA SER A 32 -13.92 -16.20 -10.90
C SER A 32 -12.90 -15.94 -9.80
N ALA A 33 -12.89 -16.79 -8.77
CA ALA A 33 -11.90 -16.74 -7.70
C ALA A 33 -10.46 -16.91 -8.21
N ALA A 34 -10.25 -17.74 -9.25
CA ALA A 34 -8.92 -17.92 -9.85
C ALA A 34 -8.42 -16.62 -10.51
N GLU A 35 -9.30 -15.88 -11.19
CA GLU A 35 -8.96 -14.57 -11.77
C GLU A 35 -8.72 -13.52 -10.68
N GLU A 36 -9.48 -13.55 -9.58
CA GLU A 36 -9.25 -12.67 -8.42
C GLU A 36 -7.91 -12.94 -7.73
N ILE A 37 -7.55 -14.22 -7.52
CA ILE A 37 -6.24 -14.62 -6.97
C ILE A 37 -5.12 -14.10 -7.89
N ALA A 38 -5.20 -14.37 -9.19
CA ALA A 38 -4.20 -13.91 -10.15
C ALA A 38 -4.10 -12.37 -10.19
N ALA A 39 -5.23 -11.67 -10.03
CA ALA A 39 -5.25 -10.21 -9.96
C ALA A 39 -4.52 -9.70 -8.71
N LEU A 40 -4.72 -10.32 -7.55
CA LEU A 40 -4.02 -9.96 -6.30
C LEU A 40 -2.51 -10.22 -6.41
N GLU A 41 -2.10 -11.41 -6.87
CA GLU A 41 -0.69 -11.76 -7.05
C GLU A 41 0.00 -10.79 -8.03
N THR A 42 -0.67 -10.46 -9.14
CA THR A 42 -0.17 -9.47 -10.11
C THR A 42 -0.04 -8.09 -9.48
N ALA A 43 -0.99 -7.68 -8.63
CA ALA A 43 -0.94 -6.39 -7.95
C ALA A 43 0.21 -6.31 -6.94
N ILE A 44 0.44 -7.37 -6.16
CA ILE A 44 1.57 -7.49 -5.23
C ILE A 44 2.89 -7.40 -6.01
N GLY A 45 3.04 -8.16 -7.10
CA GLY A 45 4.24 -8.11 -7.94
C GLY A 45 4.52 -6.71 -8.51
N LYS A 46 3.47 -6.00 -8.95
CA LYS A 46 3.59 -4.59 -9.39
C LYS A 46 3.99 -3.65 -8.27
N ALA A 47 3.44 -3.83 -7.07
CA ALA A 47 3.79 -3.02 -5.90
C ALA A 47 5.26 -3.22 -5.53
N VAL A 48 5.71 -4.47 -5.42
CA VAL A 48 7.11 -4.82 -5.15
C VAL A 48 8.04 -4.18 -6.18
N SER A 49 7.76 -4.34 -7.48
CA SER A 49 8.60 -3.76 -8.54
C SER A 49 8.69 -2.23 -8.45
N ARG A 50 7.59 -1.54 -8.13
CA ARG A 50 7.59 -0.09 -7.97
C ARG A 50 8.38 0.35 -6.73
N LEU A 51 8.23 -0.36 -5.62
CA LEU A 51 8.98 -0.09 -4.39
C LEU A 51 10.49 -0.31 -4.61
N SER A 52 10.88 -1.38 -5.33
CA SER A 52 12.28 -1.60 -5.70
C SER A 52 12.86 -0.45 -6.52
N ALA A 53 12.09 0.09 -7.48
CA ALA A 53 12.53 1.26 -8.25
C ALA A 53 12.65 2.53 -7.40
N MET A 54 11.80 2.70 -6.37
CA MET A 54 11.88 3.85 -5.45
C MET A 54 13.12 3.79 -4.56
N ILE A 55 13.55 2.59 -4.14
CA ILE A 55 14.75 2.39 -3.32
C ILE A 55 15.99 2.99 -3.99
N GLU A 56 16.13 2.86 -5.32
CA GLU A 56 17.25 3.41 -6.09
C GLU A 56 17.42 4.93 -5.97
N THR A 57 16.39 5.62 -5.49
CA THR A 57 16.37 7.09 -5.32
C THR A 57 16.13 7.52 -3.87
N ALA A 58 16.00 6.56 -2.95
CA ALA A 58 15.73 6.83 -1.55
C ALA A 58 17.05 6.87 -0.76
N ASP A 59 17.18 7.86 0.12
CA ASP A 59 18.34 8.02 0.99
C ASP A 59 18.04 7.61 2.43
N GLY A 60 19.07 7.10 3.12
CA GLY A 60 19.03 6.82 4.56
C GLY A 60 17.92 5.85 4.96
N ASP A 61 17.21 6.18 6.05
CA ASP A 61 16.17 5.32 6.63
C ASP A 61 15.01 5.05 5.66
N ALA A 62 14.78 5.91 4.67
CA ALA A 62 13.70 5.72 3.70
C ALA A 62 13.90 4.45 2.85
N ALA A 63 15.14 4.15 2.45
CA ALA A 63 15.44 2.93 1.71
C ALA A 63 15.15 1.68 2.56
N GLY A 64 15.61 1.67 3.83
CA GLY A 64 15.37 0.55 4.75
C GLY A 64 13.88 0.31 5.03
N ILE A 65 13.07 1.37 5.16
CA ILE A 65 11.62 1.25 5.32
C ILE A 65 10.98 0.60 4.07
N LEU A 66 11.39 1.01 2.87
CA LEU A 66 10.89 0.44 1.62
C LEU A 66 11.29 -1.03 1.45
N GLU A 67 12.51 -1.40 1.85
CA GLU A 67 12.97 -2.79 1.87
C GLU A 67 12.12 -3.64 2.81
N PHE A 68 11.81 -3.13 4.00
CA PHE A 68 10.90 -3.79 4.94
C PHE A 68 9.51 -4.01 4.34
N HIS A 69 8.94 -3.00 3.67
CA HIS A 69 7.64 -3.16 3.00
C HIS A 69 7.67 -4.22 1.89
N ILE A 70 8.77 -4.32 1.13
CA ILE A 70 8.95 -5.39 0.13
C ILE A 70 8.97 -6.75 0.81
N ALA A 71 9.75 -6.91 1.88
CA ALA A 71 9.83 -8.15 2.63
C ALA A 71 8.45 -8.58 3.18
N MET A 72 7.68 -7.63 3.72
CA MET A 72 6.29 -7.88 4.14
C MET A 72 5.39 -8.35 2.98
N LEU A 73 5.41 -7.65 1.85
CA LEU A 73 4.58 -8.00 0.69
C LEU A 73 4.94 -9.36 0.08
N GLN A 74 6.19 -9.81 0.25
CA GLN A 74 6.67 -11.12 -0.20
C GLN A 74 6.38 -12.24 0.79
N ASP A 75 6.02 -11.91 2.04
CA ASP A 75 5.63 -12.91 3.02
C ASP A 75 4.25 -13.49 2.65
N HIS A 76 4.22 -14.79 2.39
CA HIS A 76 2.99 -15.50 2.12
C HIS A 76 2.01 -15.44 3.31
N ALA A 77 2.48 -15.32 4.54
CA ALA A 77 1.62 -15.18 5.71
C ALA A 77 0.71 -13.95 5.62
N LEU A 78 1.21 -12.85 5.03
CA LEU A 78 0.45 -11.62 4.84
C LEU A 78 -0.69 -11.78 3.82
N SER A 79 -0.46 -12.54 2.75
CA SER A 79 -1.43 -12.71 1.65
C SER A 79 -2.39 -13.89 1.84
N ALA A 80 -2.01 -14.90 2.64
CA ALA A 80 -2.80 -16.12 2.84
C ALA A 80 -4.25 -15.87 3.29
N PRO A 81 -4.55 -14.96 4.25
CA PRO A 81 -5.93 -14.68 4.66
C PRO A 81 -6.77 -14.10 3.51
N ALA A 82 -6.19 -13.21 2.70
CA ALA A 82 -6.87 -12.64 1.55
C ALA A 82 -7.15 -13.70 0.47
N LEU A 83 -6.17 -14.57 0.18
CA LEU A 83 -6.31 -15.66 -0.79
C LEU A 83 -7.41 -16.67 -0.38
N ALA A 84 -7.49 -17.00 0.92
CA ALA A 84 -8.55 -17.86 1.44
C ALA A 84 -9.94 -17.21 1.29
N SER A 85 -10.05 -15.92 1.63
CA SER A 85 -11.29 -15.15 1.49
C SER A 85 -11.74 -15.03 0.03
N ILE A 86 -10.81 -14.84 -0.92
CA ILE A 86 -11.12 -14.87 -2.35
C ILE A 86 -11.64 -16.25 -2.77
N GLY A 87 -11.02 -17.34 -2.28
CA GLY A 87 -11.49 -18.70 -2.50
C GLY A 87 -12.92 -18.94 -2.02
N SER A 88 -13.38 -18.17 -1.03
CA SER A 88 -14.76 -18.19 -0.51
C SER A 88 -15.73 -17.26 -1.27
N GLY A 89 -15.26 -16.52 -2.29
CA GLY A 89 -16.08 -15.70 -3.17
C GLY A 89 -15.98 -14.19 -2.97
N GLN A 90 -15.04 -13.70 -2.14
CA GLN A 90 -14.80 -12.26 -2.04
C GLN A 90 -13.97 -11.71 -3.20
N ALA A 91 -14.22 -10.45 -3.59
CA ALA A 91 -13.37 -9.73 -4.53
C ALA A 91 -12.00 -9.44 -3.91
N ALA A 92 -10.93 -9.41 -4.74
CA ALA A 92 -9.57 -9.28 -4.25
C ALA A 92 -9.29 -8.00 -3.46
N ASP A 93 -9.88 -6.87 -3.84
CA ASP A 93 -9.66 -5.60 -3.15
C ASP A 93 -10.28 -5.58 -1.75
N VAL A 94 -11.46 -6.19 -1.59
CA VAL A 94 -12.13 -6.34 -0.30
C VAL A 94 -11.34 -7.31 0.59
N ALA A 95 -10.98 -8.48 0.06
CA ALA A 95 -10.25 -9.51 0.80
C ALA A 95 -8.87 -9.01 1.26
N TRP A 96 -8.15 -8.29 0.38
CA TRP A 96 -6.84 -7.72 0.70
C TRP A 96 -6.93 -6.62 1.78
N ARG A 97 -7.90 -5.69 1.67
CA ARG A 97 -8.12 -4.65 2.69
C ARG A 97 -8.44 -5.27 4.04
N ALA A 98 -9.35 -6.24 4.08
CA ALA A 98 -9.72 -6.91 5.33
C ALA A 98 -8.54 -7.66 5.98
N ALA A 99 -7.67 -8.29 5.18
CA ALA A 99 -6.46 -8.93 5.69
C ALA A 99 -5.49 -7.89 6.30
N LEU A 100 -5.24 -6.77 5.62
CA LEU A 100 -4.40 -5.69 6.14
C LEU A 100 -4.99 -5.03 7.39
N ASP A 101 -6.31 -4.79 7.42
CA ASP A 101 -6.98 -4.21 8.58
C ASP A 101 -6.81 -5.09 9.83
N ALA A 102 -6.80 -6.42 9.66
CA ALA A 102 -6.55 -7.37 10.75
C ALA A 102 -5.10 -7.31 11.25
N GLU A 103 -4.12 -7.23 10.35
CA GLU A 103 -2.70 -7.05 10.73
C GLU A 103 -2.48 -5.73 11.47
N ILE A 104 -3.04 -4.63 10.96
CA ILE A 104 -2.97 -3.30 11.59
C ILE A 104 -3.55 -3.35 13.01
N ALA A 105 -4.74 -3.94 13.16
CA ALA A 105 -5.35 -4.09 14.48
C ALA A 105 -4.51 -4.97 15.43
N GLY A 106 -3.80 -5.97 14.90
CA GLY A 106 -2.87 -6.81 15.66
C GLY A 106 -1.67 -6.02 16.18
N TYR A 107 -1.08 -5.15 15.35
CA TYR A 107 0.00 -4.26 15.78
C TYR A 107 -0.48 -3.25 16.83
N ASP A 108 -1.61 -2.58 16.60
CA ASP A 108 -2.17 -1.58 17.54
C ASP A 108 -2.51 -2.19 18.93
N ALA A 109 -2.85 -3.47 18.98
CA ALA A 109 -3.17 -4.18 20.22
C ALA A 109 -1.95 -4.76 20.95
N SER A 110 -0.77 -4.74 20.32
CA SER A 110 0.48 -5.28 20.88
C SER A 110 1.30 -4.24 21.66
N ASP A 111 0.89 -2.97 21.63
CA ASP A 111 1.36 -1.84 22.46
C ASP A 111 0.51 -1.64 23.73
#